data_AF-A0A921AXF1-F1
#
_entry.id   AF-A0A921AXF1-F1
#
_cell.length_a   1.000
_cell.length_b   1.000
_cell.length_c   1.000
_cell.angle_alpha   90.00
_cell.angle_beta   90.00
_cell.angle_gamma   90.00
#
_symmetry.space_group_name_H-M   'P 1'
#
loop_
_entity.id
_entity.type
_entity.pdbx_description
1 polymer ?
#
loop_
_entity_poly.entity_id
_entity_poly.type
_entity_poly.pdbx_seq_one_letter_code
_entity_poly.pdbx_strand_id
1 'polypeptide(L)'
;METQELREIWNEIKKFVELNPGWYRTRLKDGQSGVPFKAENIRGRIRITIRSGKIIGYLKDDDFLALYPLYLRREKGEAVSGEAGKVNWRPIYFWGLIFWAYVRKRKPEMQAASPC
;
A
#
# COMPACT_ATOMS: atom_id res chain seq x y z
N MET A 1 19.18 -1.70 -12.32
CA MET A 1 17.94 -1.49 -13.09
C MET A 1 16.68 -1.51 -12.20
N GLU A 2 16.57 -2.35 -11.17
CA GLU A 2 15.39 -2.42 -10.28
C GLU A 2 14.99 -1.11 -9.59
N THR A 3 15.93 -0.23 -9.23
CA THR A 3 15.62 1.00 -8.49
C THR A 3 14.80 2.01 -9.31
N GLN A 4 14.94 2.01 -10.64
CA GLN A 4 14.24 2.96 -11.51
C GLN A 4 12.76 2.61 -11.63
N GLU A 5 12.44 1.34 -11.90
CA GLU A 5 11.07 0.84 -11.98
C GLU A 5 10.32 1.02 -10.65
N LEU A 6 10.98 0.74 -9.52
CA LEU A 6 10.40 0.96 -8.20
C LEU A 6 10.06 2.44 -7.97
N ARG A 7 10.92 3.37 -8.41
CA ARG A 7 10.64 4.81 -8.30
C ARG A 7 9.45 5.22 -9.15
N GLU A 8 9.28 4.65 -10.34
CA GLU A 8 8.13 4.90 -11.20
C GLU A 8 6.83 4.42 -10.54
N ILE A 9 6.81 3.19 -10.02
CA ILE A 9 5.68 2.65 -9.27
C ILE A 9 5.34 3.54 -8.06
N TRP A 10 6.37 4.01 -7.34
CA TRP A 10 6.15 4.89 -6.20
C TRP A 10 5.54 6.23 -6.60
N ASN A 11 6.02 6.82 -7.70
CA ASN A 11 5.46 8.05 -8.25
C ASN A 11 4.01 7.87 -8.71
N GLU A 12 3.68 6.73 -9.32
CA GLU A 12 2.29 6.39 -9.66
C GLU A 12 1.40 6.31 -8.42
N ILE A 13 1.89 5.71 -7.33
CA ILE A 13 1.15 5.63 -6.06
C ILE A 13 0.95 7.03 -5.47
N LYS A 14 1.98 7.87 -5.45
CA LYS A 14 1.87 9.26 -4.99
C LYS A 14 0.81 10.03 -5.78
N LYS A 15 0.88 9.95 -7.11
CA LYS A 15 -0.09 10.58 -8.02
C LYS A 15 -1.50 10.02 -7.82
N PHE A 16 -1.64 8.72 -7.59
CA PHE A 16 -2.93 8.10 -7.31
C PHE A 16 -3.55 8.67 -6.03
N VAL A 17 -2.76 8.78 -4.95
CA VAL A 17 -3.22 9.34 -3.67
C VAL A 17 -3.61 10.82 -3.81
N GLU A 18 -2.85 11.60 -4.57
CA GLU A 18 -3.18 13.00 -4.87
C GLU A 18 -4.50 13.14 -5.63
N LEU A 19 -4.72 12.28 -6.64
CA LEU A 19 -5.92 12.35 -7.50
C LEU A 19 -7.15 11.69 -6.89
N ASN A 20 -6.99 10.80 -5.92
CA ASN A 20 -8.08 10.02 -5.33
C ASN A 20 -8.11 10.18 -3.81
N PRO A 21 -8.27 11.41 -3.27
CA PRO A 21 -8.30 11.62 -1.84
C PRO A 21 -9.48 10.87 -1.23
N GLY A 22 -9.23 10.06 -0.21
CA GLY A 22 -10.31 9.27 0.38
C GLY A 22 -9.88 8.21 1.37
N TRP A 23 -10.87 7.41 1.75
CA TRP A 23 -10.70 6.26 2.63
C TRP A 23 -10.51 4.99 1.79
N TYR A 24 -9.42 4.30 2.08
CA TYR A 24 -9.07 2.99 1.56
C TYR A 24 -9.27 1.94 2.65
N ARG A 25 -9.13 0.67 2.26
CA ARG A 25 -9.09 -0.45 3.20
C ARG A 25 -7.80 -1.23 3.06
N THR A 26 -7.22 -1.67 4.17
CA THR A 26 -6.07 -2.56 4.10
C THR A 26 -6.45 -3.89 3.46
N ARG A 27 -5.47 -4.61 2.91
CA ARG A 27 -5.71 -5.95 2.33
C ARG A 27 -5.06 -7.03 3.19
N LEU A 28 -5.88 -7.90 3.77
CA LEU A 28 -5.41 -9.09 4.49
C LEU A 28 -4.94 -10.16 3.49
N LYS A 29 -4.19 -11.16 4.00
CA LYS A 29 -3.61 -12.22 3.15
C LYS A 29 -4.70 -13.02 2.43
N ASP A 30 -5.86 -13.18 3.07
CA ASP A 30 -6.98 -13.98 2.58
C ASP A 30 -7.93 -13.18 1.66
N GLY A 31 -7.47 -12.07 1.09
CA GLY A 31 -8.28 -11.19 0.23
C GLY A 31 -9.32 -10.35 0.98
N GLN A 32 -9.52 -10.58 2.28
CA GLN A 32 -10.45 -9.80 3.08
C GLN A 32 -10.03 -8.34 3.18
N SER A 33 -11.02 -7.46 3.03
CA SER A 33 -10.90 -6.04 3.32
C SER A 33 -10.74 -5.83 4.82
N GLY A 34 -9.60 -5.29 5.22
CA GLY A 34 -9.29 -5.02 6.62
C GLY A 34 -9.64 -3.59 7.04
N VAL A 35 -8.78 -3.02 7.87
CA VAL A 35 -9.01 -1.75 8.56
C VAL A 35 -9.08 -0.58 7.57
N PRO A 36 -10.06 0.33 7.71
CA PRO A 36 -10.12 1.54 6.91
C PRO A 36 -9.00 2.52 7.29
N PHE A 37 -8.42 3.15 6.28
CA PHE A 37 -7.40 4.19 6.44
C PHE A 37 -7.52 5.26 5.37
N LYS A 38 -7.13 6.49 5.71
CA LYS A 38 -6.95 7.58 4.77
C LYS A 38 -5.48 7.67 4.40
N ALA A 39 -5.17 7.85 3.13
CA ALA A 39 -3.84 8.20 2.67
C ALA A 39 -3.86 9.58 2.02
N GLU A 40 -2.87 10.40 2.32
CA GLU A 40 -2.76 11.77 1.81
C GLU A 40 -1.31 12.02 1.41
N ASN A 41 -1.07 12.60 0.24
CA ASN A 41 0.26 13.04 -0.13
C ASN A 41 0.53 14.44 0.44
N ILE A 42 1.46 14.52 1.38
CA ILE A 42 1.87 15.76 2.04
C ILE A 42 3.34 15.98 1.72
N ARG A 43 3.62 16.96 0.83
CA ARG A 43 4.99 17.34 0.43
C ARG A 43 5.84 16.14 -0.03
N GLY A 44 5.24 15.25 -0.83
CA GLY A 44 5.92 14.07 -1.39
C GLY A 44 6.01 12.87 -0.45
N ARG A 45 5.40 12.93 0.75
CA ARG A 45 5.31 11.81 1.71
C ARG A 45 3.86 11.39 1.86
N ILE A 46 3.61 10.08 1.94
CA ILE A 46 2.25 9.59 2.15
C ILE A 46 1.95 9.50 3.64
N ARG A 47 1.08 10.39 4.13
CA ARG A 47 0.54 10.33 5.49
C ARG A 47 -0.58 9.31 5.54
N ILE A 48 -0.55 8.44 6.54
CA ILE A 48 -1.60 7.46 6.81
C ILE A 48 -2.34 7.80 8.11
N THR A 49 -3.67 7.88 8.03
CA THR A 49 -4.55 8.20 9.16
C THR A 49 -5.65 7.13 9.28
N ILE A 50 -5.99 6.69 10.49
CA ILE A 50 -7.10 5.74 10.73
C ILE A 50 -8.38 6.45 11.16
N ARG A 51 -9.52 5.73 11.19
CA ARG A 51 -10.86 6.27 11.49
C ARG A 51 -10.96 7.06 12.80
N SER A 52 -10.13 6.77 13.80
CA SER A 52 -10.07 7.56 15.03
C SER A 52 -9.40 8.93 14.86
N GLY A 53 -9.02 9.32 13.65
CA GLY A 53 -8.24 10.54 13.37
C GLY A 53 -6.75 10.40 13.72
N LYS A 54 -6.34 9.28 14.33
CA LYS A 54 -4.95 9.03 14.70
C LYS A 54 -4.07 8.84 13.46
N ILE A 55 -3.00 9.63 13.40
CA ILE A 55 -1.92 9.43 12.44
C ILE A 55 -1.12 8.23 12.89
N ILE A 56 -0.99 7.23 12.01
CA ILE A 56 -0.24 6.00 12.31
C ILE A 56 1.14 5.98 11.66
N GLY A 57 1.41 6.88 10.71
CA GLY A 57 2.75 7.08 10.19
C GLY A 57 2.78 7.83 8.87
N TYR A 58 3.99 8.00 8.37
CA TYR A 58 4.29 8.50 7.05
C TYR A 58 5.07 7.43 6.30
N LEU A 59 4.75 7.21 5.03
CA LEU A 59 5.59 6.43 4.14
C LEU A 59 6.55 7.36 3.41
N LYS A 60 7.85 7.11 3.62
CA LYS A 60 8.95 7.76 2.91
C LYS A 60 9.36 6.94 1.69
N ASP A 61 10.18 7.54 0.85
CA ASP A 61 10.69 6.92 -0.37
C ASP A 61 11.51 5.67 -0.06
N ASP A 62 12.38 5.72 0.95
CA ASP A 62 13.19 4.56 1.36
C ASP A 62 12.33 3.42 1.94
N ASP A 63 11.28 3.77 2.71
CA ASP A 63 10.34 2.79 3.25
C ASP A 63 9.60 2.06 2.12
N PHE A 64 9.21 2.77 1.06
CA PHE A 64 8.61 2.17 -0.12
C PHE A 64 9.55 1.17 -0.78
N LEU A 65 10.79 1.57 -1.04
CA LEU A 65 11.79 0.75 -1.71
C LEU A 65 12.08 -0.54 -0.94
N ALA A 66 12.07 -0.48 0.39
CA ALA A 66 12.27 -1.65 1.24
C ALA A 66 11.00 -2.52 1.39
N LEU A 67 9.81 -1.93 1.41
CA LEU A 67 8.56 -2.67 1.63
C LEU A 67 7.95 -3.27 0.35
N TYR A 68 8.20 -2.70 -0.83
CA TYR A 68 7.61 -3.19 -2.07
C TYR A 68 8.09 -4.60 -2.47
N PRO A 69 9.39 -4.94 -2.39
CA PRO A 69 9.84 -6.32 -2.59
C PRO A 69 9.21 -7.31 -1.61
N LEU A 70 9.02 -6.89 -0.35
CA LEU A 70 8.33 -7.69 0.67
C LEU A 70 6.85 -7.89 0.30
N TYR A 71 6.19 -6.87 -0.25
CA TYR A 71 4.84 -7.02 -0.77
C TYR A 71 4.76 -8.10 -1.86
N LEU A 72 5.69 -8.13 -2.81
CA LEU A 72 5.70 -9.14 -3.87
C LEU A 72 5.91 -10.57 -3.31
N ARG A 73 6.85 -10.73 -2.37
CA ARG A 73 7.09 -12.00 -1.66
C ARG A 73 5.84 -12.45 -0.89
N ARG A 74 5.16 -11.52 -0.21
CA ARG A 74 3.89 -11.79 0.47
C ARG A 74 2.82 -12.31 -0.48
N GLU A 75 2.66 -11.69 -1.65
CA GLU A 75 1.66 -12.13 -2.64
C GLU A 75 1.97 -13.54 -3.19
N LYS A 76 3.23 -13.99 -3.12
CA LYS A 76 3.64 -15.38 -3.41
C LYS A 76 3.41 -16.35 -2.24
N GLY A 77 2.90 -15.86 -1.11
CA GLY A 77 2.59 -16.65 0.08
C GLY A 77 3.62 -16.60 1.20
N GLU A 78 4.75 -15.91 1.01
CA GLU A 78 5.84 -15.86 1.99
C GLU A 78 5.47 -15.08 3.27
N ALA A 79 6.01 -15.52 4.42
CA ALA A 79 5.78 -14.91 5.73
C ALA A 79 6.77 -13.76 6.00
N VAL A 80 6.51 -12.58 5.42
CA VAL A 80 7.41 -11.41 5.49
C VAL A 80 7.05 -10.37 6.57
N SER A 81 6.03 -10.63 7.39
CA SER A 81 5.50 -9.65 8.35
C SER A 81 6.55 -9.16 9.35
N GLY A 82 7.47 -10.03 9.79
CA GLY A 82 8.55 -9.67 10.71
C GLY A 82 9.61 -8.77 10.05
N GLU A 83 9.98 -9.04 8.80
CA GLU A 83 10.89 -8.20 8.01
C GLU A 83 10.27 -6.83 7.75
N ALA A 84 9.01 -6.81 7.31
CA ALA A 84 8.28 -5.59 7.01
C ALA A 84 8.06 -4.73 8.26
N GLY A 85 7.83 -5.36 9.41
CA GLY A 85 7.68 -4.69 10.71
C GLY A 85 8.93 -3.91 11.17
N LYS A 86 10.13 -4.33 10.73
CA LYS A 86 11.39 -3.61 11.00
C LYS A 86 11.54 -2.34 10.18
N VAL A 87 10.93 -2.30 8.99
CA VAL A 87 10.93 -1.13 8.11
C VAL A 87 9.83 -0.15 8.53
N ASN A 88 8.62 -0.66 8.72
CA ASN A 88 7.48 0.12 9.15
C ASN A 88 6.62 -0.71 10.11
N TRP A 89 6.33 -0.16 11.29
CA TRP A 89 5.56 -0.87 12.32
C TRP A 89 4.17 -1.31 11.84
N ARG A 90 3.61 -0.66 10.80
CA ARG A 90 2.29 -0.99 10.28
C ARG A 90 2.32 -1.18 8.75
N PRO A 91 2.98 -2.24 8.24
CA PRO A 91 3.18 -2.44 6.81
C PRO A 91 1.87 -2.77 6.07
N ILE A 92 0.84 -3.19 6.81
CA ILE A 92 -0.46 -3.58 6.27
C ILE A 92 -1.23 -2.43 5.59
N TYR A 93 -1.04 -1.18 6.05
CA TYR A 93 -1.65 -0.01 5.41
C TYR A 93 -0.97 0.33 4.10
N PHE A 94 0.36 0.17 4.07
CA PHE A 94 1.14 0.33 2.84
C PHE A 94 0.74 -0.72 1.79
N TRP A 95 0.62 -1.98 2.17
CA TRP A 95 0.17 -3.04 1.25
C TRP A 95 -1.25 -2.81 0.74
N GLY A 96 -2.14 -2.26 1.59
CA GLY A 96 -3.45 -1.78 1.13
C GLY A 96 -3.32 -0.72 0.06
N LEU A 97 -2.43 0.25 0.24
CA LEU A 97 -2.23 1.34 -0.71
C LEU A 97 -1.66 0.86 -2.05
N ILE A 98 -0.65 -0.02 -2.06
CA ILE A 98 -0.13 -0.63 -3.29
C ILE A 98 -1.27 -1.33 -4.05
N PHE A 99 -2.11 -2.07 -3.32
CA PHE A 99 -3.23 -2.76 -3.94
C PHE A 99 -4.19 -1.79 -4.65
N TRP A 100 -4.63 -0.73 -3.97
CA TRP A 100 -5.56 0.24 -4.55
C TRP A 100 -4.96 1.07 -5.68
N ALA A 101 -3.72 1.50 -5.53
CA ALA A 101 -3.08 2.43 -6.44
C ALA A 101 -2.54 1.76 -7.71
N TYR A 102 -2.04 0.53 -7.59
CA TYR A 102 -1.28 -0.14 -8.65
C TYR A 102 -1.92 -1.46 -9.09
N VAL A 103 -2.20 -2.38 -8.17
CA VAL A 103 -2.71 -3.72 -8.52
C VAL A 103 -4.13 -3.66 -9.08
N ARG A 104 -5.02 -2.86 -8.49
CA ARG A 104 -6.40 -2.68 -8.97
C ARG A 104 -6.45 -2.12 -10.39
N LYS A 105 -5.50 -1.26 -10.76
CA LYS A 105 -5.40 -0.68 -12.11
C LYS A 105 -4.85 -1.68 -13.13
N ARG A 106 -3.86 -2.49 -12.76
CA ARG A 106 -3.20 -3.43 -13.69
C ARG A 106 -3.90 -4.79 -13.82
N LYS A 107 -4.78 -5.17 -12.89
CA LYS A 107 -5.54 -6.43 -12.94
C LYS A 107 -7.05 -6.19 -12.74
N PRO A 108 -7.78 -5.68 -13.75
CA PRO A 108 -9.25 -5.62 -13.70
C PRO A 108 -9.88 -7.02 -13.58
N GLU A 109 -9.20 -8.07 -14.05
CA GLU A 109 -9.69 -9.47 -14.03
C GLU A 109 -9.78 -10.08 -12.62
N MET A 110 -9.04 -9.57 -11.62
CA MET A 110 -9.20 -9.98 -10.22
C MET A 110 -10.50 -9.43 -9.58
N GLN A 111 -11.30 -8.63 -10.29
CA GLN A 111 -12.62 -8.17 -9.85
C GLN A 111 -13.75 -9.16 -10.17
N ALA A 112 -13.49 -10.23 -10.92
CA ALA A 112 -14.54 -11.20 -11.28
C ALA A 112 -14.91 -12.18 -10.14
N ALA A 113 -14.26 -12.10 -8.98
CA ALA A 113 -14.66 -12.85 -7.79
C ALA A 113 -15.23 -11.89 -6.74
N SER A 114 -16.56 -11.91 -6.65
CA SER A 114 -17.44 -11.38 -5.61
C SER A 114 -17.86 -9.90 -5.71
N PRO A 115 -18.88 -9.59 -6.53
CA PRO A 115 -20.03 -8.86 -6.03
C PRO A 115 -20.85 -9.75 -5.09
N CYS A 116 -21.60 -9.11 -4.18
CA CYS A 116 -22.50 -9.72 -3.20
C CYS A 116 -23.39 -10.85 -3.74
#